data_AF-A0A510J0A0-F1
#
_entry.id   AF-A0A510J0A0-F1
#
_cell.length_a   1.000
_cell.length_b   1.000
_cell.length_c   1.000
_cell.angle_alpha   90.00
_cell.angle_beta   90.00
_cell.angle_gamma   90.00
#
_symmetry.space_group_name_H-M   'P 1'
#
loop_
_entity.id
_entity.type
_entity.pdbx_description
1 polymer ?
#
loop_
_entity_poly.entity_id
_entity_poly.type
_entity_poly.pdbx_seq_one_letter_code
_entity_poly.pdbx_strand_id
1 'polypeptide(L)'
;MLEHELASIDTFFPGILVNVPDVPEPLIRHQLLLVLQDFCEHSCYWREPLADVFTIDGITSYFLEGPGNTDIVKVLEVKDAQGTDLTLRSGPLSGEQWWWQSQPGVLEVSTNIGGQFLKVSAAVKPAVGATKVSRRIIIDYRTAIEQGTLARLYNMPKKPWSEPHLYQLAQGQYISQRDQAARKAGRGFSTQPRRSQPKPRNFY
;
A
#
# COMPACT_ATOMS: atom_id res chain seq x y z
N MET A 1 -17.11 -10.55 5.77
CA MET A 1 -17.63 -10.87 4.41
C MET A 1 -16.88 -9.99 3.41
N LEU A 2 -15.66 -10.38 3.00
CA LEU A 2 -14.74 -9.58 2.14
C LEU A 2 -14.06 -10.43 1.04
N GLU A 3 -14.47 -11.68 0.83
CA GLU A 3 -13.78 -12.55 -0.15
C GLU A 3 -14.07 -12.19 -1.62
N HIS A 4 -15.11 -11.38 -1.91
CA HIS A 4 -15.51 -11.04 -3.27
C HIS A 4 -14.63 -9.98 -3.96
N GLU A 5 -13.70 -9.32 -3.26
CA GLU A 5 -12.83 -8.30 -3.85
C GLU A 5 -11.45 -8.80 -4.30
N LEU A 6 -11.08 -10.07 -4.05
CA LEU A 6 -9.78 -10.59 -4.48
C LEU A 6 -9.86 -11.33 -5.83
N ALA A 7 -8.83 -11.18 -6.65
CA ALA A 7 -8.72 -11.83 -7.96
C ALA A 7 -7.31 -12.38 -8.17
N SER A 8 -7.19 -13.43 -8.98
CA SER A 8 -5.89 -14.06 -9.29
C SER A 8 -4.97 -13.08 -10.00
N ILE A 9 -3.69 -13.09 -9.65
CA ILE A 9 -2.66 -12.31 -10.36
C ILE A 9 -2.44 -12.81 -11.80
N ASP A 10 -2.91 -14.00 -12.14
CA ASP A 10 -2.73 -14.57 -13.49
C ASP A 10 -3.53 -13.82 -14.55
N THR A 11 -4.50 -13.00 -14.12
CA THR A 11 -5.26 -12.14 -15.02
C THR A 11 -4.37 -11.16 -15.79
N PHE A 12 -3.17 -10.85 -15.29
CA PHE A 12 -2.20 -9.96 -15.95
C PHE A 12 -1.42 -10.65 -17.07
N PHE A 13 -1.35 -11.98 -17.10
CA PHE A 13 -0.47 -12.73 -18.00
C PHE A 13 -0.72 -12.44 -19.49
N PRO A 14 -1.97 -12.39 -19.99
CA PRO A 14 -2.22 -12.13 -21.40
C PRO A 14 -1.60 -10.82 -21.91
N GLY A 15 -1.61 -9.75 -21.09
CA GLY A 15 -1.02 -8.47 -21.48
C GLY A 15 0.52 -8.48 -21.48
N ILE A 16 1.12 -9.27 -20.58
CA ILE A 16 2.57 -9.41 -20.48
C ILE A 16 3.09 -10.30 -21.62
N LEU A 17 2.48 -11.47 -21.83
CA LEU A 17 2.94 -12.48 -22.80
C LEU A 17 2.87 -12.02 -24.25
N VAL A 18 2.01 -11.05 -24.60
CA VAL A 18 1.99 -10.43 -25.93
C VAL A 18 3.33 -9.77 -26.28
N ASN A 19 4.03 -9.23 -25.27
CA ASN A 19 5.29 -8.53 -25.48
C ASN A 19 6.51 -9.46 -25.30
N VAL A 20 6.38 -10.47 -24.43
CA VAL A 20 7.47 -11.38 -24.05
C VAL A 20 6.99 -12.85 -24.02
N PRO A 21 6.67 -13.45 -25.18
CA PRO A 21 6.01 -14.75 -25.26
C PRO A 21 6.86 -15.93 -24.75
N ASP A 22 8.18 -15.82 -24.83
CA ASP A 22 9.10 -16.90 -24.48
C ASP A 22 9.50 -16.94 -22.99
N VAL A 23 8.95 -16.03 -22.16
CA VAL A 23 9.29 -15.96 -20.74
C VAL A 23 8.51 -17.04 -19.97
N PRO A 24 9.19 -17.89 -19.16
CA PRO A 24 8.50 -18.87 -18.34
C PRO A 24 7.52 -18.23 -17.36
N GLU A 25 6.28 -18.73 -17.32
CA GLU A 25 5.24 -18.22 -16.42
C GLU A 25 5.65 -18.14 -14.93
N PRO A 26 6.42 -19.08 -14.35
CA PRO A 26 6.87 -18.94 -12.97
C PRO A 26 7.73 -17.70 -12.74
N LEU A 27 8.53 -17.30 -13.73
CA LEU A 27 9.34 -16.09 -13.68
C LEU A 27 8.47 -14.84 -13.78
N ILE A 28 7.48 -14.84 -14.69
CA ILE A 28 6.49 -13.75 -14.81
C ILE A 28 5.76 -13.56 -13.48
N ARG A 29 5.24 -14.65 -12.90
CA ARG A 29 4.53 -14.64 -11.61
C ARG A 29 5.38 -14.02 -10.51
N HIS A 30 6.64 -14.42 -10.42
CA HIS A 30 7.56 -13.91 -9.42
C HIS A 30 7.81 -12.41 -9.59
N GLN A 31 8.12 -11.95 -10.81
CA GLN A 31 8.34 -10.51 -11.07
C GLN A 31 7.06 -9.69 -10.87
N LEU A 32 5.91 -10.22 -11.27
CA LEU A 32 4.61 -9.59 -11.09
C LEU A 32 4.29 -9.38 -9.61
N LEU A 33 4.54 -10.37 -8.77
CA LEU A 33 4.32 -10.25 -7.32
C LEU A 33 5.21 -9.15 -6.72
N LEU A 34 6.48 -9.07 -7.13
CA LEU A 34 7.39 -7.99 -6.69
C LEU A 34 6.89 -6.61 -7.12
N VAL A 35 6.35 -6.47 -8.33
CA VAL A 35 5.79 -5.20 -8.83
C VAL A 35 4.51 -4.81 -8.10
N LEU A 36 3.66 -5.79 -7.78
CA LEU A 36 2.46 -5.56 -6.98
C LEU A 36 2.81 -5.13 -5.56
N GLN A 37 3.84 -5.73 -4.95
CA GLN A 37 4.36 -5.32 -3.65
C GLN A 37 4.91 -3.89 -3.70
N ASP A 38 5.79 -3.57 -4.66
CA ASP A 38 6.33 -2.20 -4.84
C ASP A 38 5.20 -1.19 -5.03
N PHE A 39 4.22 -1.53 -5.88
CA PHE A 39 3.09 -0.66 -6.16
C PHE A 39 2.28 -0.39 -4.90
N CYS A 40 1.92 -1.41 -4.12
CA CYS A 40 1.13 -1.25 -2.91
C CYS A 40 1.91 -0.49 -1.82
N GLU A 41 3.21 -0.76 -1.67
CA GLU A 41 4.07 -0.07 -0.71
C GLU A 41 4.15 1.43 -0.98
N HIS A 42 4.43 1.81 -2.22
CA HIS A 42 4.61 3.22 -2.58
C HIS A 42 3.28 3.98 -2.70
N SER A 43 2.25 3.34 -3.23
CA SER A 43 0.97 4.02 -3.46
C SER A 43 0.05 4.01 -2.24
N CYS A 44 0.20 3.05 -1.33
CA CYS A 44 -0.77 2.78 -0.26
C CYS A 44 -2.23 2.70 -0.79
N TYR A 45 -2.41 2.20 -2.02
CA TYR A 45 -3.69 2.17 -2.71
C TYR A 45 -4.62 1.07 -2.18
N TRP A 46 -4.08 -0.12 -1.92
CA TRP A 46 -4.85 -1.22 -1.35
C TRP A 46 -4.94 -1.04 0.16
N ARG A 47 -6.17 -0.88 0.64
CA ARG A 47 -6.49 -0.59 2.03
C ARG A 47 -7.53 -1.58 2.51
N GLU A 48 -7.32 -2.08 3.72
CA GLU A 48 -8.24 -3.01 4.36
C GLU A 48 -8.45 -2.63 5.82
N PRO A 49 -9.67 -2.82 6.35
CA PRO A 49 -9.88 -2.86 7.78
C PRO A 49 -9.19 -4.11 8.34
N LEU A 50 -8.50 -3.95 9.47
CA LEU A 50 -7.91 -5.06 10.21
C LEU A 50 -8.90 -5.60 11.25
N ALA A 51 -8.53 -6.70 11.91
CA ALA A 51 -9.25 -7.17 13.08
C ALA A 51 -9.18 -6.13 14.21
N ASP A 52 -10.27 -6.01 14.98
CA ASP A 52 -10.34 -5.08 16.10
C ASP A 52 -9.28 -5.46 17.16
N VAL A 53 -8.54 -4.46 17.64
CA VAL A 53 -7.48 -4.64 18.63
C VAL A 53 -8.04 -4.32 20.01
N PHE A 54 -8.04 -5.29 20.92
CA PHE A 54 -8.40 -5.04 22.32
C PHE A 54 -7.19 -4.52 23.10
N THR A 55 -7.34 -3.37 23.74
CA THR A 55 -6.28 -2.72 24.51
C THR A 55 -6.28 -3.17 25.96
N ILE A 56 -5.10 -3.30 26.55
CA ILE A 56 -4.88 -3.69 27.95
C ILE A 56 -4.16 -2.53 28.65
N ASP A 57 -4.62 -2.21 29.86
CA ASP A 57 -3.99 -1.18 30.69
C ASP A 57 -2.49 -1.44 30.89
N GLY A 58 -1.69 -0.40 30.66
CA GLY A 58 -0.23 -0.47 30.77
C GLY A 58 0.48 -1.09 29.56
N ILE A 59 -0.25 -1.66 28.58
CA ILE A 59 0.33 -2.17 27.33
C ILE A 59 0.17 -1.13 26.22
N THR A 60 1.29 -0.70 25.65
CA THR A 60 1.32 0.31 24.61
C THR A 60 1.59 -0.25 23.22
N SER A 61 2.03 -1.51 23.07
CA SER A 61 2.47 -2.08 21.79
C SER A 61 1.64 -3.30 21.41
N TYR A 62 1.14 -3.32 20.19
CA TYR A 62 0.27 -4.37 19.65
C TYR A 62 0.77 -4.82 18.28
N PHE A 63 0.88 -6.13 18.09
CA PHE A 63 1.14 -6.70 16.77
C PHE A 63 -0.15 -6.73 15.97
N LEU A 64 -0.07 -6.24 14.74
CA LEU A 64 -1.14 -6.23 13.78
C LEU A 64 -0.88 -7.30 12.72
N GLU A 65 -1.93 -8.01 12.36
CA GLU A 65 -1.90 -8.99 11.26
C GLU A 65 -2.71 -8.47 10.08
N GLY A 66 -2.16 -8.62 8.87
CA GLY A 66 -2.88 -8.31 7.65
C GLY A 66 -3.98 -9.35 7.40
N PRO A 67 -5.10 -8.97 6.77
CA PRO A 67 -6.14 -9.92 6.43
C PRO A 67 -5.67 -10.91 5.35
N GLY A 68 -5.86 -12.21 5.60
CA GLY A 68 -5.49 -13.27 4.66
C GLY A 68 -3.99 -13.28 4.34
N ASN A 69 -3.64 -13.43 3.06
CA ASN A 69 -2.24 -13.44 2.61
C ASN A 69 -1.74 -12.03 2.27
N THR A 70 -1.83 -11.11 3.23
CA THR A 70 -1.35 -9.74 3.07
C THR A 70 -0.41 -9.32 4.19
N ASP A 71 0.56 -8.47 3.86
CA ASP A 71 1.44 -7.83 4.83
C ASP A 71 1.03 -6.36 5.00
N ILE A 72 1.13 -5.85 6.22
CA ILE A 72 0.84 -4.45 6.52
C ILE A 72 1.99 -3.59 6.03
N VAL A 73 1.68 -2.57 5.22
CA VAL A 73 2.62 -1.54 4.79
C VAL A 73 2.63 -0.39 5.80
N LYS A 74 1.44 0.17 6.05
CA LYS A 74 1.29 1.39 6.83
C LYS A 74 -0.08 1.45 7.51
N VAL A 75 -0.11 1.78 8.80
CA VAL A 75 -1.37 2.12 9.48
C VAL A 75 -1.81 3.50 9.01
N LEU A 76 -3.08 3.61 8.60
CA LEU A 76 -3.63 4.84 8.03
C LEU A 76 -4.53 5.57 9.01
N GLU A 77 -5.34 4.84 9.74
CA GLU A 77 -6.34 5.38 10.66
C GLU A 77 -6.55 4.40 11.81
N VAL A 78 -6.73 4.94 13.01
CA VAL A 78 -7.06 4.19 14.22
C VAL A 78 -8.22 4.90 14.90
N LYS A 79 -9.31 4.17 15.12
CA LYS A 79 -10.53 4.67 15.76
C LYS A 79 -10.80 3.90 17.05
N ASP A 80 -11.41 4.57 18.02
CA ASP A 80 -11.96 3.90 19.20
C ASP A 80 -13.24 3.09 18.85
N ALA A 81 -13.83 2.44 19.86
CA ALA A 81 -15.06 1.66 19.67
C ALA A 81 -16.25 2.52 19.20
N GLN A 82 -16.26 3.79 19.59
CA GLN A 82 -17.26 4.80 19.27
C GLN A 82 -17.07 5.41 17.86
N GLY A 83 -15.92 5.16 17.23
CA GLY A 83 -15.57 5.67 15.90
C GLY A 83 -14.80 6.99 15.90
N THR A 84 -14.33 7.47 17.06
CA THR A 84 -13.49 8.67 17.19
C THR A 84 -12.07 8.37 16.73
N ASP A 85 -11.52 9.23 15.87
CA ASP A 85 -10.12 9.13 15.44
C ASP A 85 -9.16 9.42 16.58
N LEU A 86 -8.19 8.54 16.79
CA LEU A 86 -7.05 8.81 17.66
C LEU A 86 -6.04 9.70 16.94
N THR A 87 -5.39 10.59 17.68
CA THR A 87 -4.38 11.50 17.12
C THR A 87 -3.12 10.73 16.69
N LEU A 88 -2.69 10.91 15.44
CA LEU A 88 -1.37 10.44 15.02
C LEU A 88 -0.28 11.22 15.78
N ARG A 89 0.59 10.50 16.50
CA ARG A 89 1.68 11.08 17.27
C ARG A 89 2.60 11.91 16.37
N SER A 90 2.65 13.22 16.61
CA SER A 90 3.44 14.18 15.80
C SER A 90 4.16 15.27 16.61
N GLY A 91 4.12 15.23 17.95
CA GLY A 91 4.72 16.24 18.82
C GLY A 91 4.66 15.89 20.31
N PRO A 92 4.94 16.83 21.24
CA PRO A 92 4.81 16.59 22.68
C PRO A 92 3.34 16.31 23.03
N LEU A 93 3.10 15.12 23.56
CA LEU A 93 1.77 14.59 23.86
C LEU A 93 1.43 14.88 25.32
N SER A 94 0.38 15.66 25.59
CA SER A 94 -0.22 15.72 26.92
C SER A 94 -1.74 15.62 26.81
N GLY A 95 -2.32 14.55 27.38
CA GLY A 95 -3.76 14.38 27.58
C GLY A 95 -4.55 13.72 26.44
N GLU A 96 -4.07 13.77 25.20
CA GLU A 96 -4.77 13.15 24.05
C GLU A 96 -4.45 11.65 23.90
N GLN A 97 -5.44 10.86 23.49
CA GLN A 97 -5.22 9.49 23.01
C GLN A 97 -4.51 9.55 21.66
N TRP A 98 -3.39 8.82 21.56
CA TRP A 98 -2.54 8.87 20.38
C TRP A 98 -2.18 7.48 19.90
N TRP A 99 -1.80 7.40 18.63
CA TRP A 99 -1.19 6.21 18.06
C TRP A 99 0.05 6.55 17.23
N TRP A 100 0.92 5.56 17.08
CA TRP A 100 2.12 5.61 16.25
C TRP A 100 2.38 4.22 15.66
N GLN A 101 3.10 4.18 14.55
CA GLN A 101 3.59 2.93 13.99
C GLN A 101 5.11 2.95 14.02
N SER A 102 5.73 2.18 14.92
CA SER A 102 7.19 2.09 15.01
C SER A 102 7.79 1.28 13.87
N GLN A 103 7.09 0.26 13.40
CA GLN A 103 7.45 -0.54 12.25
C GLN A 103 6.21 -1.14 11.56
N PRO A 104 6.31 -1.61 10.30
CA PRO A 104 5.24 -2.36 9.65
C PRO A 104 4.66 -3.45 10.57
N GLY A 105 3.33 -3.45 10.75
CA GLY A 105 2.64 -4.42 11.60
C GLY A 105 2.74 -4.20 13.13
N VAL A 106 3.34 -3.11 13.62
CA VAL A 106 3.35 -2.80 15.07
C VAL A 106 2.66 -1.47 15.33
N LEU A 107 1.57 -1.52 16.10
CA LEU A 107 0.80 -0.36 16.54
C LEU A 107 1.19 0.00 17.97
N GLU A 108 1.63 1.24 18.16
CA GLU A 108 1.83 1.83 19.46
C GLU A 108 0.70 2.80 19.81
N VAL A 109 0.21 2.74 21.04
CA VAL A 109 -0.87 3.59 21.54
C VAL A 109 -0.56 4.18 22.91
N SER A 110 -1.26 5.25 23.25
CA SER A 110 -1.18 5.91 24.55
C SER A 110 -1.59 4.97 25.71
N THR A 111 -1.01 5.15 26.90
CA THR A 111 -1.31 4.27 28.06
C THR A 111 -2.71 4.45 28.64
N ASN A 112 -3.38 5.57 28.33
CA ASN A 112 -4.71 5.94 28.84
C ASN A 112 -5.87 5.38 27.99
N ILE A 113 -5.61 4.33 27.21
CA ILE A 113 -6.56 3.74 26.27
C ILE A 113 -6.91 2.30 26.59
N GLY A 114 -6.49 1.75 27.73
CA GLY A 114 -6.77 0.34 28.05
C GLY A 114 -8.26 0.05 28.26
N GLY A 115 -8.66 -1.19 27.98
CA GLY A 115 -10.02 -1.67 28.19
C GLY A 115 -11.01 -1.38 27.05
N GLN A 116 -10.55 -1.02 25.84
CA GLN A 116 -11.42 -0.75 24.70
C GLN A 116 -10.96 -1.44 23.41
N PHE A 117 -11.86 -1.56 22.44
CA PHE A 117 -11.54 -2.04 21.10
C PHE A 117 -11.14 -0.87 20.19
N LEU A 118 -10.07 -1.07 19.42
CA LEU A 118 -9.63 -0.15 18.38
C LEU A 118 -9.92 -0.74 17.00
N LYS A 119 -10.52 0.08 16.15
CA LYS A 119 -10.71 -0.22 14.72
C LYS A 119 -9.54 0.36 13.95
N VAL A 120 -8.78 -0.51 13.29
CA VAL A 120 -7.56 -0.12 12.57
C VAL A 120 -7.78 -0.30 11.07
N SER A 121 -7.46 0.73 10.30
CA SER A 121 -7.39 0.63 8.84
C SER A 121 -5.94 0.78 8.39
N ALA A 122 -5.47 -0.14 7.55
CA ALA A 122 -4.09 -0.16 7.08
C ALA A 122 -4.02 -0.26 5.56
N ALA A 123 -2.95 0.31 5.00
CA ALA A 123 -2.49 -0.04 3.66
C ALA A 123 -1.78 -1.37 3.72
N VAL A 124 -2.11 -2.27 2.79
CA VAL A 124 -1.60 -3.63 2.74
C VAL A 124 -0.95 -3.92 1.39
N LYS A 125 -0.06 -4.90 1.37
CA LYS A 125 0.53 -5.46 0.16
C LYS A 125 0.29 -6.97 0.13
N PRO A 126 0.28 -7.62 -1.04
CA PRO A 126 0.24 -9.08 -1.08
C PRO A 126 1.48 -9.68 -0.40
N ALA A 127 1.28 -10.67 0.47
CA ALA A 127 2.36 -11.37 1.16
C ALA A 127 3.24 -12.16 0.17
N VAL A 128 4.40 -12.63 0.63
CA VAL A 128 5.27 -13.50 -0.17
C VAL A 128 4.49 -14.77 -0.56
N GLY A 129 4.51 -15.10 -1.85
CA GLY A 129 3.77 -16.25 -2.39
C GLY A 129 2.26 -16.04 -2.57
N ALA A 130 1.74 -14.84 -2.32
CA ALA A 130 0.33 -14.54 -2.59
C ALA A 130 -0.02 -14.73 -4.08
N THR A 131 -1.15 -15.39 -4.33
CA THR A 131 -1.67 -15.65 -5.68
C THR A 131 -2.83 -14.76 -6.06
N LYS A 132 -3.30 -13.92 -5.13
CA LYS A 132 -4.45 -13.03 -5.31
C LYS A 132 -4.11 -11.60 -4.89
N VAL A 133 -4.80 -10.64 -5.49
CA VAL A 133 -4.70 -9.20 -5.20
C VAL A 133 -6.08 -8.56 -5.26
N SER A 134 -6.25 -7.37 -4.69
CA SER A 134 -7.48 -6.59 -4.85
C SER A 134 -7.83 -6.41 -6.33
N ARG A 135 -9.07 -6.76 -6.68
CA ARG A 135 -9.67 -6.55 -8.00
C ARG A 135 -9.65 -5.08 -8.40
N ARG A 136 -9.67 -4.14 -7.45
CA ARG A 136 -9.57 -2.69 -7.73
C ARG A 136 -8.23 -2.33 -8.35
N ILE A 137 -7.12 -2.95 -7.91
CA ILE A 137 -5.80 -2.76 -8.54
C ILE A 137 -5.84 -3.23 -9.99
N ILE A 138 -6.47 -4.38 -10.25
CA ILE A 138 -6.58 -4.93 -11.61
C ILE A 138 -7.41 -4.01 -12.49
N ILE A 139 -8.53 -3.46 -12.00
CA ILE A 139 -9.40 -2.60 -12.81
C ILE A 139 -8.74 -1.25 -13.08
N ASP A 140 -8.20 -0.60 -12.05
CA ASP A 140 -7.76 0.79 -12.13
C ASP A 140 -6.32 0.94 -12.63
N TYR A 141 -5.47 -0.06 -12.39
CA TYR A 141 -4.02 0.04 -12.58
C TYR A 141 -3.45 -1.15 -13.35
N ARG A 142 -4.27 -1.81 -14.18
CA ARG A 142 -3.85 -2.96 -14.98
C ARG A 142 -2.54 -2.71 -15.72
N THR A 143 -2.57 -1.68 -16.55
CA THR A 143 -1.48 -1.27 -17.43
C THR A 143 -0.24 -0.90 -16.63
N ALA A 144 -0.39 -0.23 -15.48
CA ALA A 144 0.74 0.11 -14.63
C ALA A 144 1.49 -1.16 -14.19
N ILE A 145 0.77 -2.14 -13.66
CA ILE A 145 1.36 -3.39 -13.16
C ILE A 145 1.98 -4.21 -14.31
N GLU A 146 1.33 -4.28 -15.47
CA GLU A 146 1.89 -4.93 -16.66
C GLU A 146 3.19 -4.26 -17.09
N GLN A 147 3.22 -2.92 -17.17
CA GLN A 147 4.42 -2.15 -17.55
C GLN A 147 5.55 -2.28 -16.52
N GLY A 148 5.24 -2.26 -15.21
CA GLY A 148 6.24 -2.50 -14.17
C GLY A 148 6.83 -3.90 -14.27
N THR A 149 6.02 -4.90 -14.62
CA THR A 149 6.49 -6.28 -14.80
C THR A 149 7.36 -6.41 -16.04
N LEU A 150 6.94 -5.82 -17.17
CA LEU A 150 7.73 -5.76 -18.39
C LEU A 150 9.07 -5.04 -18.17
N ALA A 151 9.08 -3.93 -17.45
CA ALA A 151 10.32 -3.22 -17.12
C ALA A 151 11.32 -4.13 -16.37
N ARG A 152 10.85 -4.88 -15.37
CA ARG A 152 11.72 -5.84 -14.65
C ARG A 152 12.24 -6.94 -15.55
N LEU A 153 11.42 -7.45 -16.47
CA LEU A 153 11.81 -8.49 -17.41
C LEU A 153 12.83 -7.97 -18.43
N TYR A 154 12.58 -6.81 -19.05
CA TYR A 154 13.47 -6.17 -20.02
C TYR A 154 14.84 -5.80 -19.43
N ASN A 155 14.92 -5.53 -18.13
CA ASN A 155 16.15 -5.20 -17.43
C ASN A 155 16.98 -6.42 -17.01
N MET A 156 16.50 -7.65 -17.21
CA MET A 156 17.31 -8.84 -16.91
C MET A 156 18.50 -8.90 -17.88
N PRO A 157 19.74 -9.11 -17.44
CA PRO A 157 20.88 -9.17 -18.34
C PRO A 157 20.95 -10.53 -19.08
N LYS A 158 21.36 -10.49 -20.36
CA LYS A 158 21.68 -11.68 -21.17
C LYS A 158 20.52 -12.68 -21.33
N LYS A 159 19.28 -12.20 -21.38
CA LYS A 159 18.10 -13.02 -21.71
C LYS A 159 17.59 -12.69 -23.12
N PRO A 160 16.87 -13.61 -23.79
CA PRO A 160 16.30 -13.34 -25.10
C PRO A 160 15.30 -12.17 -25.12
N TRP A 161 14.62 -11.93 -24.00
CA TRP A 161 13.68 -10.83 -23.80
C TRP A 161 14.32 -9.57 -23.19
N SER A 162 15.65 -9.49 -23.14
CA SER A 162 16.36 -8.33 -22.58
C SER A 162 16.38 -7.17 -23.57
N GLU A 163 15.59 -6.14 -23.31
CA GLU A 163 15.47 -4.98 -24.20
C GLU A 163 15.65 -3.65 -23.42
N PRO A 164 16.90 -3.16 -23.23
CA PRO A 164 17.17 -1.99 -22.40
C PRO A 164 16.44 -0.71 -22.83
N HIS A 165 16.15 -0.58 -24.13
CA HIS A 165 15.39 0.57 -24.64
C HIS A 165 13.91 0.51 -24.20
N LEU A 166 13.28 -0.67 -24.26
CA LEU A 166 11.90 -0.86 -23.81
C LEU A 166 11.77 -0.78 -22.29
N TYR A 167 12.81 -1.18 -21.55
CA TYR A 167 12.88 -1.00 -20.10
C TYR A 167 12.61 0.45 -19.68
N GLN A 168 13.32 1.42 -20.26
CA GLN A 168 13.18 2.83 -19.87
C GLN A 168 11.75 3.35 -20.07
N LEU A 169 11.13 2.99 -21.21
CA LEU A 169 9.76 3.38 -21.52
C LEU A 169 8.76 2.74 -20.54
N ALA A 170 8.83 1.42 -20.35
CA ALA A 170 7.94 0.69 -19.46
C ALA A 170 8.07 1.17 -18.00
N GLN A 171 9.30 1.39 -17.54
CA GLN A 171 9.58 1.90 -16.20
C GLN A 171 9.01 3.31 -15.99
N GLY A 172 9.14 4.20 -16.97
CA GLY A 172 8.58 5.55 -16.91
C GLY A 172 7.04 5.54 -16.80
N GLN A 173 6.38 4.68 -17.57
CA GLN A 173 4.92 4.50 -17.50
C GLN A 173 4.45 3.94 -16.16
N TYR A 174 5.19 2.96 -15.61
CA TYR A 174 4.90 2.39 -14.30
C TYR A 174 5.01 3.43 -13.19
N ILE A 175 6.14 4.13 -13.11
CA ILE A 175 6.38 5.15 -12.07
C ILE A 175 5.30 6.23 -12.11
N SER A 176 4.98 6.75 -13.30
CA SER A 176 3.97 7.79 -13.48
C SER A 176 2.58 7.37 -12.94
N GLN A 177 2.14 6.15 -13.24
CA GLN A 177 0.85 5.63 -12.79
C GLN A 177 0.85 5.25 -11.31
N ARG A 178 1.95 4.68 -10.80
CA ARG A 178 2.12 4.41 -9.36
C ARG A 178 2.05 5.70 -8.54
N ASP A 179 2.70 6.76 -9.00
CA ASP A 179 2.68 8.06 -8.33
C ASP A 179 1.32 8.76 -8.47
N GLN A 180 0.58 8.50 -9.55
CA GLN A 180 -0.83 8.89 -9.67
C GLN A 180 -1.70 8.14 -8.63
N ALA A 181 -1.49 6.84 -8.45
CA ALA A 181 -2.18 6.04 -7.44
C ALA A 181 -1.89 6.56 -6.02
N ALA A 182 -0.63 6.86 -5.72
CA ALA A 182 -0.23 7.48 -4.45
C ALA A 182 -0.96 8.80 -4.18
N ARG A 183 -1.06 9.67 -5.20
CA ARG A 183 -1.80 10.94 -5.10
C ARG A 183 -3.30 10.72 -4.91
N LYS A 184 -3.90 9.76 -5.61
CA LYS A 184 -5.32 9.40 -5.47
C LYS A 184 -5.60 8.89 -4.06
N ALA A 185 -4.74 8.01 -3.55
CA ALA A 185 -4.80 7.48 -2.20
C ALA A 185 -4.68 8.61 -1.15
N GLY A 186 -3.72 9.53 -1.31
CA GLY A 186 -3.52 10.64 -0.37
C GLY A 186 -4.70 11.62 -0.29
N ARG A 187 -5.44 11.83 -1.39
CA ARG A 187 -6.62 12.72 -1.40
C ARG A 187 -7.77 12.20 -0.53
N GLY A 188 -7.90 10.88 -0.35
CA GLY A 188 -8.97 10.28 0.46
C GLY A 188 -8.94 10.65 1.95
N PHE A 189 -7.80 11.13 2.48
CA PHE A 189 -7.66 11.56 3.89
C PHE A 189 -7.64 13.09 4.07
N SER A 190 -7.57 13.86 3.00
CA SER A 190 -7.52 15.33 3.05
C SER A 190 -8.89 15.92 2.75
N THR A 191 -9.87 15.74 3.65
CA THR A 191 -11.10 16.55 3.64
C THR A 191 -10.83 17.99 4.08
N GLN A 192 -9.69 18.27 4.71
CA GLN A 192 -9.24 19.64 4.90
C GLN A 192 -8.59 20.17 3.62
N PRO A 193 -9.09 21.28 3.04
CA PRO A 193 -8.37 21.96 1.97
C PRO A 193 -7.00 22.38 2.49
N ARG A 194 -5.94 21.97 1.78
CA ARG A 194 -4.58 22.40 2.06
C ARG A 194 -4.54 23.93 1.96
N ARG A 195 -4.65 24.62 3.10
CA ARG A 195 -4.57 26.07 3.16
C ARG A 195 -3.12 26.44 2.90
N SER A 196 -2.80 26.78 1.65
CA SER A 196 -1.53 27.41 1.33
C SER A 196 -1.48 28.73 2.09
N GLN A 197 -0.62 28.83 3.11
CA GLN A 197 -0.29 30.14 3.64
C GLN A 197 0.56 30.86 2.58
N PRO A 198 0.11 32.00 2.04
CA PRO A 198 0.96 32.80 1.17
C PRO A 198 2.15 33.28 2.00
N LYS A 199 3.36 33.06 1.48
CA LYS A 199 4.61 33.55 2.07
C LYS A 199 4.51 35.07 2.24
N PRO A 200 4.74 35.64 3.44
CA PRO A 200 4.70 37.08 3.61
C PRO A 200 5.73 37.73 2.69
N ARG A 201 5.25 38.63 1.84
CA ARG A 201 6.06 39.39 0.91
C ARG A 201 6.68 40.54 1.72
N ASN A 202 7.91 40.34 2.19
CA ASN A 202 8.64 41.40 2.88
C ASN A 202 8.89 42.54 1.88
N PHE A 203 8.30 43.71 2.16
CA PHE A 203 8.68 44.96 1.52
C PHE A 203 9.82 45.56 2.36
N TYR A 204 10.99 45.70 1.75
CA TYR A 204 12.07 46.54 2.25
C TYR A 204 11.85 47.97 1.77
#